data_AF-A0A9W6FZE7-F1
#
_entry.id   AF-A0A9W6FZE7-F1
#
_cell.length_a   1.000
_cell.length_b   1.000
_cell.length_c   1.000
_cell.angle_alpha   90.00
_cell.angle_beta   90.00
_cell.angle_gamma   90.00
#
_symmetry.space_group_name_H-M   'P 1'
#
loop_
_entity.id
_entity.type
_entity.pdbx_description
1 polymer ?
#
loop_
_entity_poly.entity_id
_entity_poly.type
_entity_poly.pdbx_seq_one_letter_code
_entity_poly.pdbx_strand_id
1 'polypeptide(L)'
;MRKAIAASAAVIMLSIGAIAGAAEVKMVGTVQKIEMQGGAATVTLKDTKSGNEVKVTVKDDLTLDKFKDKRIVDGDEVRVKYDDGDGVVTIFRKTAGC
;
A
#
# COMPACT_ATOMS: atom_id res chain seq x y z
N MET A 1 7.50 22.45 61.10
CA MET A 1 8.40 23.15 60.16
C MET A 1 9.33 22.13 59.54
N ARG A 2 9.44 22.12 58.19
CA ARG A 2 10.58 21.60 57.40
C ARG A 2 10.65 20.05 57.34
N LYS A 3 10.72 19.35 56.22
CA LYS A 3 10.94 19.65 54.80
C LYS A 3 10.46 18.41 54.03
N ALA A 4 9.72 18.60 52.93
CA ALA A 4 9.67 17.62 51.86
C ALA A 4 11.06 17.47 51.23
N ILE A 5 11.48 16.25 50.88
CA ILE A 5 12.53 15.85 49.91
C ILE A 5 12.28 14.33 49.70
N ALA A 6 11.62 13.91 48.60
CA ALA A 6 12.20 13.37 47.35
C ALA A 6 13.10 12.15 47.62
N ALA A 7 12.92 10.95 47.05
CA ALA A 7 12.89 10.54 45.65
C ALA A 7 12.78 8.98 45.68
N SER A 8 12.36 8.18 44.70
CA SER A 8 11.95 8.32 43.30
C SER A 8 11.43 6.94 42.89
N ALA A 9 10.13 6.81 42.61
CA ALA A 9 9.58 5.60 42.00
C ALA A 9 9.87 5.66 40.50
N ALA A 10 10.96 5.02 40.07
CA ALA A 10 11.29 4.89 38.65
C ALA A 10 10.38 3.84 38.01
N VAL A 11 9.20 4.25 37.56
CA VAL A 11 8.38 3.45 36.64
C VAL A 11 8.99 3.63 35.26
N ILE A 12 9.83 2.67 34.84
CA ILE A 12 10.29 2.57 33.47
C ILE A 12 9.12 2.04 32.65
N MET A 13 8.28 2.93 32.12
CA MET A 13 7.40 2.59 31.01
C MET A 13 8.30 2.41 29.79
N LEU A 14 8.71 1.18 29.53
CA LEU A 14 9.15 0.79 28.19
C LEU A 14 7.93 0.92 27.28
N SER A 15 7.76 2.12 26.72
CA SER A 15 6.94 2.34 25.54
C SER A 15 7.53 1.47 24.43
N ILE A 16 6.90 0.31 24.23
CA ILE A 16 7.10 -0.54 23.07
C ILE A 16 6.64 0.33 21.89
N GLY A 17 7.58 1.06 21.29
CA GLY A 17 7.35 1.71 20.02
C GLY A 17 6.93 0.61 19.06
N ALA A 18 5.67 0.67 18.61
CA ALA A 18 5.25 -0.14 17.49
C ALA A 18 6.21 0.21 16.35
N ILE A 19 7.12 -0.71 16.04
CA ILE A 19 7.82 -0.73 14.77
C ILE A 19 6.72 -0.81 13.71
N ALA A 20 6.36 0.34 13.16
CA ALA A 20 5.62 0.45 11.92
C ALA A 20 6.55 -0.12 10.84
N GLY A 21 6.60 -1.45 10.78
CA GLY A 21 7.16 -2.16 9.64
C GLY A 21 6.23 -1.86 8.48
N ALA A 22 6.77 -1.17 7.47
CA ALA A 22 6.11 -0.95 6.20
C ALA A 22 5.56 -2.29 5.71
N ALA A 23 4.25 -2.47 5.87
CA ALA A 23 3.61 -3.76 5.67
C ALA A 23 3.43 -3.92 4.17
N GLU A 24 4.30 -4.72 3.56
CA GLU A 24 4.17 -5.07 2.16
C GLU A 24 2.94 -5.97 1.98
N VAL A 25 1.83 -5.38 1.53
CA VAL A 25 0.57 -6.09 1.30
C VAL A 25 0.59 -6.72 -0.09
N LYS A 26 0.35 -8.04 -0.14
CA LYS A 26 0.17 -8.79 -1.39
C LYS A 26 -1.31 -9.10 -1.57
N MET A 27 -1.90 -8.58 -2.62
CA MET A 27 -3.31 -8.83 -2.96
C MET A 27 -3.48 -9.23 -4.42
N VAL A 28 -4.64 -9.81 -4.72
CA VAL A 28 -5.12 -10.02 -6.09
C VAL A 28 -6.41 -9.25 -6.19
N GLY A 29 -6.53 -8.40 -7.20
CA GLY A 29 -7.67 -7.54 -7.38
C GLY A 29 -8.00 -7.31 -8.85
N THR A 30 -9.24 -6.95 -9.10
CA THR A 30 -9.70 -6.54 -10.43
C THR A 30 -9.51 -5.04 -10.59
N VAL A 31 -8.96 -4.61 -11.73
CA VAL A 31 -8.82 -3.19 -12.04
C VAL A 31 -10.19 -2.59 -12.32
N GLN A 32 -10.65 -1.70 -11.45
CA GLN A 32 -11.91 -0.99 -11.64
C GLN A 32 -11.72 0.29 -12.45
N LYS A 33 -10.61 0.99 -12.22
CA LYS A 33 -10.32 2.28 -12.86
C LYS A 33 -8.82 2.54 -12.86
N ILE A 34 -8.31 3.08 -13.96
CA ILE A 34 -6.93 3.54 -14.10
C ILE A 34 -6.97 5.04 -14.41
N GLU A 35 -6.32 5.86 -13.59
CA GLU A 35 -6.23 7.30 -13.75
C GLU A 35 -4.76 7.69 -13.92
N MET A 36 -4.38 8.09 -15.12
CA MET A 36 -3.03 8.54 -15.39
C MET A 36 -2.80 9.98 -14.92
N GLN A 37 -1.75 10.18 -14.13
CA GLN A 37 -1.30 11.47 -13.60
C GLN A 37 0.16 11.72 -14.02
N GLY A 38 0.35 11.97 -15.32
CA GLY A 38 1.67 12.25 -15.88
C GLY A 38 2.66 11.08 -15.69
N GLY A 39 3.57 11.22 -14.72
CA GLY A 39 4.59 10.22 -14.37
C GLY A 39 4.14 9.15 -13.36
N ALA A 40 2.86 9.14 -12.99
CA ALA A 40 2.28 8.10 -12.13
C ALA A 40 0.87 7.74 -12.64
N ALA A 41 0.33 6.61 -12.16
CA ALA A 41 -1.06 6.24 -12.37
C ALA A 41 -1.69 5.82 -11.05
N THR A 42 -2.87 6.35 -10.74
CA THR A 42 -3.70 5.90 -9.64
C THR A 42 -4.62 4.80 -10.15
N VAL A 43 -4.54 3.63 -9.55
CA VAL A 43 -5.36 2.48 -9.95
C VAL A 43 -6.30 2.13 -8.81
N THR A 44 -7.59 2.11 -9.09
CA THR A 44 -8.59 1.56 -8.17
C THR A 44 -8.74 0.07 -8.46
N LEU A 45 -8.45 -0.75 -7.47
CA LEU A 45 -8.50 -2.20 -7.51
C LEU A 45 -9.61 -2.68 -6.58
N LYS A 46 -10.37 -3.67 -7.00
CA LYS A 46 -11.29 -4.39 -6.12
C LYS A 46 -10.63 -5.68 -5.68
N ASP A 47 -10.32 -5.80 -4.39
CA ASP A 47 -9.73 -7.01 -3.83
C ASP A 47 -10.68 -8.19 -3.97
N THR A 48 -10.20 -9.30 -4.52
CA THR A 48 -11.06 -10.48 -4.77
C THR A 48 -11.36 -11.28 -3.51
N LYS A 49 -10.56 -11.13 -2.44
CA LYS A 49 -10.75 -11.87 -1.18
C LYS A 49 -11.70 -11.17 -0.22
N SER A 50 -11.54 -9.86 -0.06
CA SER A 50 -12.25 -9.03 0.88
C SER A 50 -13.39 -8.25 0.21
N GLY A 51 -13.38 -8.11 -1.12
CA GLY A 51 -14.37 -7.32 -1.85
C GLY A 51 -14.19 -5.80 -1.72
N ASN A 52 -13.17 -5.36 -0.98
CA ASN A 52 -12.88 -3.95 -0.71
C ASN A 52 -12.23 -3.26 -1.91
N GLU A 53 -12.54 -1.99 -2.10
CA GLU A 53 -11.86 -1.14 -3.08
C GLU A 53 -10.60 -0.53 -2.48
N VAL A 54 -9.46 -0.79 -3.11
CA VAL A 54 -8.13 -0.33 -2.74
C VAL A 54 -7.63 0.60 -3.84
N LYS A 55 -7.22 1.82 -3.47
CA LYS A 55 -6.56 2.74 -4.40
C LYS A 55 -5.06 2.66 -4.19
N VAL A 56 -4.33 2.38 -5.26
CA VAL A 56 -2.87 2.27 -5.23
C VAL A 56 -2.24 3.21 -6.25
N THR A 57 -1.03 3.66 -5.97
CA THR A 57 -0.25 4.52 -6.87
C THR A 57 0.85 3.71 -7.53
N VAL A 58 0.79 3.63 -8.85
CA VAL A 58 1.81 3.00 -9.70
C VAL A 58 2.73 4.10 -10.23
N LYS A 59 4.02 4.00 -9.90
CA LYS A 59 5.08 4.91 -10.40
C LYS A 59 6.07 4.21 -11.33
N ASP A 60 5.89 2.91 -11.54
CA ASP A 60 6.77 2.08 -12.36
C ASP A 60 6.52 2.32 -13.85
N ASP A 61 7.53 2.81 -14.57
CA ASP A 61 7.43 3.16 -15.99
C ASP A 61 6.95 1.99 -16.87
N LEU A 62 7.39 0.75 -16.59
CA LEU A 62 6.98 -0.44 -17.36
C LEU A 62 5.48 -0.70 -17.22
N THR A 63 4.93 -0.47 -16.03
CA THR A 63 3.50 -0.64 -15.77
C THR A 63 2.70 0.51 -16.36
N LEU A 64 3.21 1.75 -16.27
CA LEU A 64 2.61 2.91 -16.93
C LEU A 64 2.55 2.73 -18.45
N ASP A 65 3.59 2.18 -19.06
CA ASP A 65 3.62 1.86 -20.49
C ASP A 65 2.55 0.81 -20.86
N LYS A 66 2.40 -0.25 -20.04
CA LYS A 66 1.31 -1.23 -20.22
C LYS A 66 -0.09 -0.63 -20.11
N PHE A 67 -0.29 0.38 -19.27
CA PHE A 67 -1.56 1.11 -19.20
C PHE A 67 -1.80 1.96 -20.44
N LYS A 68 -0.77 2.65 -20.96
CA LYS A 68 -0.85 3.43 -22.21
C LYS A 68 -1.12 2.54 -23.42
N ASP A 69 -0.46 1.40 -23.48
CA ASP A 69 -0.57 0.42 -24.57
C ASP A 69 -1.85 -0.43 -24.47
N LYS A 70 -2.71 -0.17 -23.46
CA LYS A 70 -3.97 -0.91 -23.18
C LYS A 70 -3.76 -2.42 -23.00
N ARG A 71 -2.58 -2.84 -22.57
CA ARG A 71 -2.28 -4.25 -22.25
C ARG A 71 -2.94 -4.68 -20.94
N ILE A 72 -3.19 -3.71 -20.06
CA ILE A 72 -3.99 -3.84 -18.86
C ILE A 72 -5.10 -2.78 -18.93
N VAL A 73 -6.34 -3.22 -18.85
CA VAL A 73 -7.53 -2.36 -18.94
C VAL A 73 -8.42 -2.54 -17.71
N ASP A 74 -9.47 -1.72 -17.61
CA ASP A 74 -10.54 -1.98 -16.65
C ASP A 74 -11.16 -3.38 -16.86
N GLY A 75 -11.44 -4.05 -15.75
CA GLY A 75 -11.92 -5.44 -15.73
C GLY A 75 -10.81 -6.50 -15.69
N ASP A 76 -9.53 -6.14 -15.89
CA ASP A 76 -8.44 -7.10 -15.77
C ASP A 76 -8.14 -7.50 -14.33
N GLU A 77 -7.89 -8.78 -14.10
CA GLU A 77 -7.38 -9.26 -12.82
C GLU A 77 -5.86 -9.13 -12.76
N VAL A 78 -5.39 -8.53 -11.67
CA VAL A 78 -3.98 -8.23 -11.44
C VAL A 78 -3.56 -8.65 -10.03
N ARG A 79 -2.36 -9.18 -9.93
CA ARG A 79 -1.65 -9.38 -8.67
C ARG A 79 -0.85 -8.14 -8.37
N VAL A 80 -1.13 -7.56 -7.21
CA VAL A 80 -0.55 -6.29 -6.78
C VAL A 80 0.15 -6.49 -5.44
N LYS A 81 1.40 -6.04 -5.37
CA LYS A 81 2.13 -5.89 -4.13
C LYS A 81 2.37 -4.41 -3.93
N TYR A 82 1.86 -3.85 -2.83
CA TYR A 82 2.03 -2.45 -2.50
C TYR A 82 2.47 -2.30 -1.05
N ASP A 83 3.12 -1.19 -0.76
CA ASP A 83 3.44 -0.80 0.60
C ASP A 83 2.23 -0.11 1.24
N ASP A 84 1.77 -0.59 2.39
CA ASP A 84 0.63 0.01 3.10
C ASP A 84 0.94 1.39 3.70
N GLY A 85 2.22 1.73 3.86
CA GLY A 85 2.65 3.04 4.36
C GLY A 85 2.48 4.15 3.30
N ASP A 86 3.01 3.92 2.10
CA ASP A 86 2.99 4.92 1.01
C ASP A 86 1.91 4.68 -0.04
N GLY A 87 1.24 3.53 -0.03
CA GLY A 87 0.28 3.12 -1.07
C GLY A 87 0.92 2.94 -2.45
N VAL A 88 2.25 2.86 -2.51
CA VAL A 88 3.03 2.72 -3.75
C VAL A 88 3.14 1.25 -4.12
N VAL A 89 2.84 0.95 -5.38
CA VAL A 89 2.94 -0.40 -5.91
C VAL A 89 4.39 -0.76 -6.21
N THR A 90 4.84 -1.87 -5.64
CA THR A 90 6.14 -2.49 -5.91
C THR A 90 6.04 -3.53 -7.03
N ILE A 91 4.93 -4.28 -7.10
CA ILE A 91 4.71 -5.27 -8.16
C ILE A 91 3.29 -5.11 -8.69
N PHE A 92 3.17 -4.94 -10.00
CA PHE A 92 1.89 -4.95 -10.70
C PHE A 92 1.97 -5.95 -11.86
N ARG A 93 1.28 -7.09 -11.75
CA ARG A 93 1.26 -8.11 -12.80
C ARG A 93 -0.16 -8.57 -13.08
N LYS A 94 -0.54 -8.57 -14.35
CA LYS A 94 -1.80 -9.17 -14.81
C LYS A 94 -1.76 -10.69 -14.61
N THR A 95 -2.85 -11.27 -14.11
CA THR A 95 -2.96 -12.72 -13.88
C THR A 95 -3.38 -13.45 -15.17
N ALA A 96 -4.13 -12.78 -16.04
CA ALA A 96 -4.53 -13.30 -17.35
C ALA A 96 -3.39 -13.16 -18.38
N GLY A 97 -2.85 -14.30 -18.84
CA GLY A 97 -1.89 -14.37 -19.96
C GLY A 97 -0.44 -14.70 -19.61
N CYS A 98 -0.21 -15.54 -18.59
CA CYS A 98 1.07 -16.25 -18.47
C CYS A 98 1.12 -17.42 -19.47
#